data_AF-A0A9X6B4I8-F1
#
_entry.id   AF-A0A9X6B4I8-F1
#
_cell.length_a   1.000
_cell.length_b   1.000
_cell.length_c   1.000
_cell.angle_alpha   90.00
_cell.angle_beta   90.00
_cell.angle_gamma   90.00
#
_symmetry.space_group_name_H-M   'P 1'
#
loop_
_entity.id
_entity.type
_entity.pdbx_description
1 polymer ?
#
loop_
_entity_poly.entity_id
_entity_poly.type
_entity_poly.pdbx_seq_one_letter_code
_entity_poly.pdbx_strand_id
1 'polypeptide(L)'
;MGKTKEALKELFVTGYKPTQQDFADFIDVAGAQGPKGEMGSPGLKGDKGDRGEKGEVGVKGTDGKNGTNGTGVKSISLTVDGAGKITGGTWIGTDDTSNSITINS
;
A
#
# COMPACT_ATOMS: atom_id res chain seq x y z
N MET A 1 -58.65 25.10 41.36
CA MET A 1 -59.10 23.77 40.86
C MET A 1 -59.56 24.00 39.42
N GLY A 2 -58.81 23.54 38.42
CA GLY A 2 -59.06 23.87 37.01
C GLY A 2 -60.41 23.33 36.53
N LYS A 3 -61.09 24.08 35.64
CA LYS A 3 -62.39 23.67 35.06
C LYS A 3 -62.19 22.49 34.09
N THR A 4 -63.08 21.50 34.13
CA THR A 4 -63.02 20.30 33.26
C THR A 4 -63.48 20.60 31.83
N LYS A 5 -63.22 19.68 30.88
CA LYS A 5 -63.54 19.84 29.44
C LYS A 5 -65.05 20.01 29.18
N GLU A 6 -65.88 19.52 30.09
CA GLU A 6 -67.33 19.56 30.01
C GLU A 6 -67.85 20.94 30.42
N ALA A 7 -67.29 21.54 31.47
CA ALA A 7 -67.62 22.90 31.92
C ALA A 7 -67.26 23.97 30.88
N LEU A 8 -66.24 23.70 30.06
CA LEU A 8 -65.86 24.54 28.93
C LEU A 8 -66.92 24.58 27.83
N LYS A 9 -67.50 23.43 27.47
CA LYS A 9 -68.49 23.36 26.40
C LYS A 9 -69.73 24.17 26.76
N GLU A 10 -70.16 24.15 28.02
CA GLU A 10 -71.30 24.96 28.47
C GLU A 10 -71.00 26.47 28.47
N LEU A 11 -69.78 26.88 28.83
CA LEU A 11 -69.39 28.30 28.77
C LEU A 11 -69.44 28.85 27.35
N PHE A 12 -68.97 28.12 26.35
CA PHE A 12 -69.01 28.58 24.95
C PHE A 12 -70.41 28.55 24.34
N VAL A 13 -71.28 27.63 24.78
CA VAL A 13 -72.66 27.51 24.30
C VAL A 13 -73.57 28.60 24.88
N THR A 14 -73.27 29.10 26.08
CA THR A 14 -74.06 30.16 26.75
C THR A 14 -73.75 31.59 26.26
N GLY A 15 -72.86 31.73 25.27
CA GLY A 15 -72.45 33.04 24.74
C GLY A 15 -71.54 33.81 25.69
N TYR A 16 -71.02 33.17 26.74
CA TYR A 16 -70.05 33.75 27.65
C TYR A 16 -68.76 34.06 26.89
N LYS A 17 -68.30 35.32 26.97
CA LYS A 17 -67.04 35.76 26.39
C LYS A 17 -65.97 35.66 27.47
N PRO A 18 -65.13 34.61 27.47
CA PRO A 18 -64.11 34.42 28.50
C PRO A 18 -63.15 35.61 28.55
N THR A 19 -62.77 35.97 29.76
CA THR A 19 -61.82 37.07 30.03
C THR A 19 -60.39 36.54 30.00
N GLN A 20 -59.40 37.44 29.91
CA GLN A 20 -57.98 37.05 29.90
C GLN A 20 -57.58 36.26 31.17
N GLN A 21 -58.28 36.47 32.29
CA GLN A 21 -58.07 35.72 33.53
C GLN A 21 -58.60 34.28 33.45
N ASP A 22 -59.73 34.05 32.76
CA ASP A 22 -60.27 32.70 32.54
C ASP A 22 -59.33 31.83 31.71
N PHE A 23 -58.59 32.43 30.76
CA PHE A 23 -57.59 31.73 29.97
C PHE A 23 -56.32 31.40 30.78
N ALA A 24 -55.97 32.21 31.79
CA ALA A 24 -54.82 31.95 32.66
C ALA A 24 -55.06 30.69 33.51
N ASP A 25 -56.26 30.52 34.06
CA ASP A 25 -56.66 29.32 34.81
C ASP A 25 -56.72 28.05 33.93
N PHE A 26 -56.78 28.22 32.59
CA PHE A 26 -56.70 27.13 31.62
C PHE A 26 -55.28 26.67 31.32
N ILE A 27 -54.31 27.57 31.42
CA ILE A 27 -52.89 27.28 31.12
C ILE A 27 -52.26 26.44 32.23
N ASP A 28 -52.79 26.47 33.45
CA ASP A 28 -52.39 25.56 34.55
C ASP A 28 -52.70 24.07 34.27
N VAL A 29 -53.47 23.76 33.22
CA VAL A 29 -53.74 22.38 32.76
C VAL A 29 -52.75 21.94 31.66
N ALA A 30 -52.04 22.87 31.02
CA ALA A 30 -51.01 22.54 30.05
C ALA A 30 -49.72 22.21 30.80
N GLY A 31 -49.55 20.94 31.17
CA GLY A 31 -48.35 20.44 31.85
C GLY A 31 -47.07 20.95 31.19
N ALA A 32 -46.09 21.33 32.02
CA ALA A 32 -44.81 21.89 31.58
C ALA A 32 -44.23 21.09 30.41
N GLN A 33 -43.69 21.79 29.40
CA GLN A 33 -43.00 21.15 28.29
C GLN A 33 -41.93 20.21 28.86
N GLY A 34 -41.98 18.94 28.45
CA GLY A 34 -41.01 17.94 28.91
C GLY A 34 -39.58 18.38 28.60
N PRO A 35 -38.60 17.91 29.39
CA PRO A 35 -37.21 18.26 29.17
C PRO A 35 -36.79 17.88 27.76
N LYS A 36 -35.89 18.67 27.17
CA LYS A 36 -35.27 18.34 25.89
C LYS A 36 -34.60 16.97 26.03
N GLY A 37 -34.83 16.09 25.05
CA GLY A 37 -34.16 14.79 25.00
C GLY A 37 -32.64 14.92 25.00
N GLU A 38 -31.97 13.89 25.52
CA GLU A 38 -30.51 13.84 25.55
C GLU A 38 -29.91 13.85 24.14
N MET A 39 -28.68 14.35 24.04
CA MET A 39 -27.93 14.30 22.78
C MET A 39 -27.64 12.83 22.42
N GLY A 40 -27.88 12.46 21.16
CA GLY A 40 -27.55 11.12 20.68
C GLY A 40 -26.06 10.81 20.83
N SER A 41 -25.72 9.53 20.97
CA SER A 41 -24.33 9.09 21.07
C SER A 41 -23.55 9.42 19.80
N PRO A 42 -22.23 9.68 19.89
CA PRO A 42 -21.37 9.81 18.72
C PRO A 42 -21.49 8.60 17.80
N GLY A 43 -21.36 8.84 16.49
CA GLY A 43 -21.33 7.76 15.49
C GLY A 43 -20.14 6.82 15.69
N LEU A 44 -20.25 5.60 15.17
CA LEU A 44 -19.17 4.63 15.21
C LEU A 44 -17.96 5.11 14.40
N LYS A 45 -16.77 4.69 14.82
CA LYS A 45 -15.54 4.92 14.06
C LYS A 45 -15.66 4.20 12.71
N GLY A 46 -15.27 4.89 11.64
CA GLY A 46 -15.22 4.29 10.31
C GLY A 46 -14.24 3.12 10.22
N ASP A 47 -14.48 2.24 9.25
CA ASP A 47 -13.65 1.07 9.03
C ASP A 47 -12.21 1.42 8.67
N LYS A 48 -11.30 0.48 8.96
CA LYS A 48 -9.90 0.61 8.55
C LYS A 48 -9.81 0.50 7.03
N GLY A 49 -9.06 1.40 6.41
CA GLY A 49 -8.82 1.35 4.97
C GLY A 49 -8.09 0.08 4.54
N ASP A 50 -8.27 -0.28 3.26
CA ASP A 50 -7.69 -1.49 2.67
C ASP A 50 -6.15 -1.45 2.66
N ARG A 51 -5.56 -2.66 2.62
CA ARG A 51 -4.11 -2.80 2.44
C ARG A 51 -3.74 -2.34 1.03
N GLY A 52 -2.65 -1.57 0.93
CA GLY A 52 -2.11 -1.15 -0.36
C GLY A 52 -1.71 -2.31 -1.26
N GLU A 53 -1.66 -2.04 -2.57
CA GLU A 53 -1.32 -3.03 -3.59
C GLU A 53 0.10 -3.58 -3.42
N LYS A 54 0.31 -4.81 -3.92
CA LYS A 54 1.64 -5.42 -3.94
C LYS A 54 2.52 -4.68 -4.95
N GLY A 55 3.78 -4.40 -4.57
CA GLY A 55 4.75 -3.79 -5.48
C GLY A 55 5.02 -4.66 -6.73
N GLU A 56 5.45 -4.00 -7.79
CA GLU A 56 5.78 -4.64 -9.07
C GLU A 56 6.94 -5.64 -8.94
N VAL A 57 6.97 -6.63 -9.85
CA VAL A 57 8.07 -7.58 -9.93
C VAL A 57 9.31 -6.87 -10.49
N GLY A 58 10.48 -7.15 -9.90
CA GLY A 58 11.74 -6.58 -10.37
C GLY A 58 12.07 -7.00 -11.81
N VAL A 59 12.80 -6.13 -12.52
CA VAL A 59 13.25 -6.41 -13.90
C VAL A 59 14.21 -7.59 -13.94
N LYS A 60 14.16 -8.37 -15.03
CA LYS A 60 15.12 -9.44 -15.29
C LYS A 60 16.54 -8.86 -15.41
N GLY A 61 17.53 -9.57 -14.88
CA GLY A 61 18.94 -9.24 -15.08
C GLY A 61 19.34 -9.29 -16.56
N THR A 62 20.39 -8.55 -16.91
CA THR A 62 20.96 -8.54 -18.27
C THR A 62 21.71 -9.83 -18.56
N ASP A 63 21.79 -10.21 -19.83
CA ASP A 63 22.61 -11.33 -20.27
C ASP A 63 24.11 -11.09 -19.99
N GLY A 64 24.86 -12.18 -19.83
CA GLY A 64 26.31 -12.12 -19.64
C GLY A 64 27.05 -11.65 -20.90
N LYS A 65 28.25 -11.11 -20.73
CA LYS A 65 29.12 -10.72 -21.85
C LYS A 65 29.71 -11.96 -22.53
N ASN A 66 29.89 -11.89 -23.84
CA ASN A 66 30.63 -12.91 -24.59
C ASN A 66 32.07 -13.03 -24.06
N GLY A 67 32.63 -14.24 -24.12
CA GLY A 67 34.05 -14.47 -23.82
C GLY A 67 34.97 -13.83 -24.85
N THR A 68 36.24 -13.68 -24.50
CA THR A 68 37.29 -13.24 -25.44
C THR A 68 37.71 -14.39 -26.36
N ASN A 69 38.14 -14.06 -27.58
CA ASN A 69 38.76 -15.05 -28.47
C ASN A 69 40.02 -15.64 -27.82
N GLY A 70 40.29 -16.93 -28.05
CA GLY A 70 41.52 -17.58 -27.61
C GLY A 70 42.72 -17.23 -28.50
N THR A 71 43.92 -17.41 -27.97
CA THR A 71 45.18 -17.25 -28.71
C THR A 71 45.49 -18.53 -29.50
N GLY A 72 45.74 -18.39 -30.82
CA GLY A 72 46.21 -19.49 -31.67
C GLY A 72 47.74 -19.60 -31.69
N VAL A 73 48.29 -20.57 -32.45
CA VAL A 73 49.74 -20.71 -32.63
C VAL A 73 50.17 -20.07 -33.96
N LYS A 74 51.13 -19.15 -33.91
CA LYS A 74 51.71 -18.45 -35.06
C LYS A 74 52.93 -19.19 -35.63
N SER A 75 53.83 -19.66 -34.77
CA SER A 75 55.03 -20.40 -35.19
C SER A 75 55.57 -21.30 -34.07
N ILE A 76 56.31 -22.34 -34.47
CA ILE A 76 56.93 -23.30 -33.55
C ILE A 76 58.42 -23.42 -33.89
N SER A 77 59.28 -23.40 -32.88
CA SER A 77 60.71 -23.67 -32.97
C SER A 77 61.08 -24.81 -32.01
N LEU A 78 61.80 -25.81 -32.51
CA LEU A 78 62.18 -26.99 -31.72
C LEU A 78 63.67 -26.98 -31.43
N THR A 79 64.01 -27.41 -30.22
CA THR A 79 65.40 -27.63 -29.79
C THR A 79 65.70 -29.11 -29.91
N VAL A 80 66.83 -29.42 -30.56
CA VAL A 80 67.29 -30.79 -30.82
C VAL A 80 68.68 -30.96 -30.23
N ASP A 81 68.97 -32.12 -29.62
CA ASP A 81 70.30 -32.45 -29.14
C ASP A 81 71.24 -32.96 -30.25
N GLY A 82 72.50 -33.22 -29.90
CA GLY A 82 73.50 -33.75 -30.84
C GLY A 82 73.20 -35.15 -31.39
N ALA A 83 72.24 -35.87 -30.81
CA ALA A 83 71.77 -37.18 -31.28
C ALA A 83 70.51 -37.08 -32.16
N GLY A 84 69.99 -35.87 -32.41
CA GLY A 84 68.77 -35.67 -33.20
C GLY A 84 67.48 -35.79 -32.39
N LYS A 85 67.53 -35.88 -31.06
CA LYS A 85 66.33 -35.96 -30.20
C LYS A 85 65.81 -34.56 -29.86
N ILE A 86 64.50 -34.37 -29.97
CA ILE A 86 63.85 -33.14 -29.52
C ILE A 86 63.91 -33.06 -27.99
N THR A 87 64.50 -31.99 -27.47
CA THR A 87 64.68 -31.75 -26.03
C THR A 87 63.81 -30.62 -25.51
N GLY A 88 63.21 -29.82 -26.39
CA GLY A 88 62.35 -28.70 -26.02
C GLY A 88 61.97 -27.85 -27.22
N GLY A 89 61.55 -26.62 -26.94
CA GLY A 89 61.28 -25.64 -27.99
C GLY A 89 60.58 -24.41 -27.45
N THR A 90 60.16 -23.54 -28.37
CA THR A 90 59.28 -22.41 -28.10
C THR A 90 58.15 -22.40 -29.13
N TRP A 91 56.99 -21.89 -28.70
CA TRP A 91 55.92 -21.51 -29.62
C TRP A 91 55.57 -20.05 -29.43
N ILE A 92 55.24 -19.37 -30.53
CA ILE A 92 54.78 -17.98 -30.53
C ILE A 92 53.28 -18.00 -30.80
N GLY A 93 52.51 -17.36 -29.93
CA GLY A 93 51.07 -17.20 -30.12
C GLY A 93 50.73 -16.18 -31.20
N THR A 94 49.48 -16.19 -31.66
CA THR A 94 48.96 -15.13 -32.56
C THR A 94 48.91 -13.75 -31.87
N ASP A 95 49.11 -13.71 -30.56
CA ASP A 95 49.29 -12.52 -29.74
C ASP A 95 50.75 -12.09 -29.61
N ASP A 96 51.66 -12.73 -30.35
CA ASP A 96 53.12 -12.54 -30.30
C ASP A 96 53.79 -12.93 -28.97
N THR A 97 53.08 -13.61 -28.06
CA THR A 97 53.64 -14.13 -26.82
C THR A 97 54.47 -15.39 -27.08
N SER A 98 55.71 -15.44 -26.58
CA SER A 98 56.57 -16.62 -26.63
C SER A 98 56.41 -17.50 -25.39
N ASN A 99 56.26 -18.80 -25.59
CA ASN A 99 56.06 -19.79 -24.54
C ASN A 99 56.97 -21.00 -24.75
N SER A 100 57.39 -21.66 -23.67
CA SER A 100 58.25 -22.86 -23.75
C SER A 100 57.45 -24.12 -24.09
N ILE A 101 58.09 -25.01 -24.85
CA ILE A 101 57.64 -26.38 -25.09
C ILE A 101 58.50 -27.30 -24.22
N THR A 102 57.85 -28.01 -23.31
CA THR A 102 58.49 -29.01 -22.45
C THR A 102 58.25 -30.41 -23.01
N ILE A 103 59.30 -31.20 -23.14
CA ILE A 103 59.21 -32.61 -23.53
C ILE A 103 59.24 -33.46 -22.27
N ASN A 104 58.14 -34.14 -21.99
CA ASN A 104 58.10 -35.14 -20.93
C ASN A 104 58.76 -36.41 -21.45
N SER A 105 59.89 -36.78 -20.84
CA SER A 105 60.69 -37.97 -21.19
C SER A 105 60.22 -39.22 -20.48
#